data_AF-A0A286II77-F1
#
_entry.id   AF-A0A286II77-F1
#
_cell.length_a   1.000
_cell.length_b   1.000
_cell.length_c   1.000
_cell.angle_alpha   90.00
_cell.angle_beta   90.00
_cell.angle_gamma   90.00
#
_symmetry.space_group_name_H-M   'P 1'
#
loop_
_entity.id
_entity.type
_entity.pdbx_description
1 polymer ?
#
loop_
_entity_poly.entity_id
_entity_poly.type
_entity_poly.pdbx_seq_one_letter_code
_entity_poly.pdbx_strand_id
1 'polypeptide(L)'
;MKESFVDRYPNLIVIPVFLFLWYLGAQCVANRDKRIAENPVFVKAKIYNLTSTKNGRYFNCGFVHDGEFYELSSSNLSRQLDVSSNFYQLWFTAVLEKGNPENNRMLIFDDDFQNLGFEYPDSLSWTDNYKDKPTWSFKIPTF
;
A
#
# COMPACT_ATOMS: atom_id res chain seq x y z
N MET A 1 42.65 -29.32 18.40
CA MET A 1 41.51 -28.97 17.53
C MET A 1 41.36 -27.45 17.64
N LYS A 2 41.65 -26.67 16.58
CA LYS A 2 41.52 -25.20 16.64
C LYS A 2 40.05 -24.87 16.40
N GLU A 3 39.37 -24.31 17.41
CA GLU A 3 38.04 -23.70 17.21
C GLU A 3 38.15 -22.61 16.14
N SER A 4 37.20 -22.57 15.22
CA SER A 4 37.17 -21.52 14.21
C SER A 4 36.77 -20.20 14.86
N PHE A 5 37.28 -19.08 14.34
CA PHE A 5 36.94 -17.74 14.83
C PHE A 5 35.43 -17.46 14.82
N VAL A 6 34.70 -18.12 13.91
CA VAL A 6 33.25 -18.05 13.75
C VAL A 6 32.52 -18.65 14.96
N ASP A 7 33.02 -19.74 15.52
CA ASP A 7 32.42 -20.42 16.67
C ASP A 7 32.58 -19.62 17.97
N ARG A 8 33.64 -18.81 18.05
CA ARG A 8 33.98 -18.01 19.23
C ARG A 8 33.22 -16.68 19.30
N TYR A 9 32.83 -16.12 18.15
CA TYR A 9 32.12 -14.83 18.09
C TYR A 9 31.03 -14.82 17.00
N PRO A 10 29.98 -15.66 17.12
CA PRO A 10 28.90 -15.73 16.11
C PRO A 10 28.21 -14.37 15.91
N ASN A 11 28.08 -13.58 16.97
CA ASN A 11 27.44 -12.25 16.91
C ASN A 11 28.24 -11.22 16.09
N LEU A 12 29.56 -11.40 15.92
CA LEU A 12 30.41 -10.46 15.17
C LEU A 12 30.17 -10.54 13.65
N ILE A 13 29.61 -11.65 13.16
CA ILE A 13 29.26 -11.87 11.75
C ILE A 13 27.75 -11.67 11.53
N VAL A 14 26.91 -12.06 12.50
CA VAL A 14 25.45 -11.96 12.37
C VAL A 14 24.97 -10.50 12.35
N ILE A 15 25.52 -9.63 13.20
CA ILE A 15 25.08 -8.22 13.28
C ILE A 15 25.34 -7.46 11.97
N PRO A 16 26.55 -7.52 11.36
CA PRO A 16 26.81 -6.85 10.08
C PRO A 16 25.92 -7.36 8.95
N VAL A 17 25.67 -8.67 8.87
CA VAL A 17 24.80 -9.27 7.85
C VAL A 17 23.36 -8.81 8.02
N PHE A 18 22.85 -8.78 9.26
CA PHE A 18 21.51 -8.29 9.54
C PHE A 18 21.36 -6.80 9.17
N LEU A 19 22.33 -5.96 9.53
CA LEU A 19 22.33 -4.53 9.17
C LEU A 19 22.40 -4.33 7.65
N PHE A 20 23.18 -5.14 6.93
CA PHE A 20 23.26 -5.08 5.48
C PHE A 20 21.93 -5.47 4.81
N LEU A 21 21.28 -6.54 5.28
CA LEU A 21 19.96 -6.95 4.79
C LEU A 21 18.89 -5.90 5.11
N TRP A 22 18.94 -5.30 6.30
CA TRP A 22 18.04 -4.20 6.68
C TRP A 22 18.24 -2.98 5.79
N TYR A 23 19.50 -2.61 5.49
CA TYR A 23 19.84 -1.54 4.56
C TYR A 23 19.31 -1.81 3.15
N LEU A 24 19.50 -3.03 2.62
CA LEU A 24 18.96 -3.41 1.30
C LEU A 24 17.43 -3.32 1.28
N GLY A 25 16.76 -3.80 2.34
CA GLY A 25 15.31 -3.66 2.49
C GLY A 25 14.85 -2.21 2.48
N ALA A 26 15.54 -1.34 3.22
CA ALA A 26 15.24 0.10 3.25
C ALA A 26 15.45 0.77 1.88
N GLN A 27 16.50 0.40 1.14
CA GLN A 27 16.74 0.91 -0.22
C GLN A 27 15.64 0.47 -1.20
N CYS A 28 15.14 -0.76 -1.10
CA CYS A 28 14.02 -1.24 -1.92
C CYS A 28 12.75 -0.41 -1.70
N VAL A 29 12.41 -0.11 -0.44
CA VAL A 29 11.24 0.72 -0.11
C VAL A 29 11.44 2.16 -0.61
N ALA A 30 12.61 2.75 -0.37
CA ALA A 30 12.91 4.11 -0.82
C ALA A 30 12.86 4.26 -2.35
N ASN A 31 13.36 3.27 -3.10
CA ASN A 31 13.30 3.27 -4.56
C ASN A 31 11.88 3.10 -5.10
N ARG A 32 11.04 2.30 -4.41
CA ARG A 32 9.61 2.21 -4.73
C ARG A 32 8.91 3.54 -4.53
N ASP A 33 9.10 4.17 -3.37
CA ASP A 33 8.44 5.44 -3.06
C ASP A 33 8.92 6.57 -4.00
N LYS A 34 10.21 6.58 -4.38
CA LYS A 34 10.73 7.49 -5.42
C LYS A 34 10.09 7.27 -6.78
N ARG A 35 9.99 6.03 -7.26
CA ARG A 35 9.39 5.73 -8.58
C ARG A 35 7.91 6.08 -8.64
N ILE A 36 7.16 5.82 -7.56
CA ILE A 36 5.78 6.26 -7.40
C ILE A 36 5.71 7.80 -7.41
N ALA A 37 6.63 8.49 -6.73
CA ALA A 37 6.66 9.95 -6.71
C ALA A 37 7.04 10.60 -8.05
N GLU A 38 7.88 9.93 -8.86
CA GLU A 38 8.35 10.42 -10.15
C GLU A 38 7.29 10.31 -11.26
N ASN A 39 6.48 9.25 -11.28
CA ASN A 39 5.43 9.05 -12.29
C ASN A 39 4.13 8.50 -11.70
N PRO A 40 3.46 9.25 -10.79
CA PRO A 40 2.22 8.76 -10.19
C PRO A 40 1.09 8.85 -11.21
N VAL A 41 0.50 7.71 -11.55
CA VAL A 41 -0.75 7.67 -12.31
C VAL A 41 -1.89 7.49 -11.33
N PHE A 42 -2.63 8.56 -11.08
CA PHE A 42 -3.79 8.51 -10.20
C PHE A 42 -5.01 7.99 -10.95
N VAL A 43 -5.67 6.98 -10.40
CA VAL A 43 -6.85 6.34 -10.98
C VAL A 43 -7.95 6.21 -9.94
N LYS A 44 -9.19 5.97 -10.37
CA LYS A 44 -10.28 5.59 -9.45
C LYS A 44 -10.44 4.08 -9.45
N ALA A 45 -10.34 3.47 -8.28
CA ALA A 45 -10.52 2.04 -8.07
C ALA A 45 -11.79 1.77 -7.26
N LYS A 46 -12.56 0.76 -7.69
CA LYS A 46 -13.75 0.31 -6.99
C LYS A 46 -13.38 -0.85 -6.07
N ILE A 47 -13.78 -0.77 -4.81
CA ILE A 47 -13.69 -1.92 -3.90
C ILE A 47 -14.78 -2.91 -4.26
N TYR A 48 -14.40 -4.13 -4.66
CA TYR A 48 -15.38 -5.18 -5.01
C TYR A 48 -15.29 -6.42 -4.11
N ASN A 49 -14.26 -6.53 -3.28
CA ASN A 49 -14.17 -7.59 -2.29
C ASN A 49 -13.53 -7.06 -0.99
N LEU A 50 -14.10 -7.48 0.13
CA LEU A 50 -13.59 -7.24 1.47
C LEU A 50 -13.30 -8.60 2.11
N THR A 51 -12.03 -8.86 2.43
CA THR A 51 -11.62 -10.07 3.14
C THR A 51 -11.19 -9.72 4.56
N SER A 52 -11.85 -10.30 5.56
CA SER A 52 -11.45 -10.17 6.96
C SER A 52 -10.62 -11.38 7.39
N THR A 53 -9.45 -11.14 7.94
CA THR A 53 -8.60 -12.19 8.54
C THR A 53 -8.36 -11.90 10.02
N LYS A 54 -7.79 -12.87 10.74
CA LYS A 54 -7.38 -12.70 12.14
C LYS A 54 -6.41 -11.52 12.34
N ASN A 55 -5.68 -11.14 11.29
CA ASN A 55 -4.61 -10.15 11.34
C ASN A 55 -5.02 -8.78 10.78
N GLY A 56 -6.25 -8.62 10.26
CA GLY A 56 -6.74 -7.35 9.72
C GLY A 56 -7.79 -7.53 8.65
N ARG A 57 -8.26 -6.40 8.09
CA ARG A 57 -9.18 -6.38 6.95
C ARG A 57 -8.43 -5.95 5.67
N TYR A 58 -8.72 -6.65 4.58
CA TYR A 58 -8.11 -6.48 3.26
C TYR A 58 -9.19 -6.07 2.26
N PHE A 59 -8.84 -5.12 1.38
CA PHE A 59 -9.70 -4.67 0.30
C PHE A 59 -9.08 -5.09 -1.02
N ASN A 60 -9.83 -5.82 -1.84
CA ASN A 60 -9.47 -5.99 -3.24
C ASN A 60 -10.26 -4.99 -4.06
N CYS A 61 -9.52 -4.27 -4.87
CA CYS A 61 -10.03 -3.15 -5.63
C CYS A 61 -9.59 -3.31 -7.08
N GLY A 62 -10.46 -2.85 -7.98
CA GLY A 62 -10.28 -3.00 -9.41
C GLY A 62 -10.44 -1.67 -10.11
N PHE A 63 -9.62 -1.43 -11.12
CA PHE A 63 -9.75 -0.29 -12.02
C PHE A 63 -9.33 -0.65 -13.43
N VAL A 64 -9.72 0.19 -14.39
CA VAL A 64 -9.28 0.08 -15.77
C VAL A 64 -8.43 1.29 -16.11
N HIS A 65 -7.23 1.04 -16.64
CA HIS A 65 -6.33 2.08 -17.15
C HIS A 65 -5.80 1.64 -18.52
N ASP A 66 -5.85 2.53 -19.51
CA ASP A 66 -5.45 2.24 -20.90
C ASP A 66 -6.08 0.97 -21.51
N GLY A 67 -7.30 0.62 -21.09
CA GLY A 67 -8.05 -0.56 -21.58
C GLY A 67 -7.68 -1.88 -20.89
N GLU A 68 -6.74 -1.85 -19.95
CA GLU A 68 -6.34 -3.01 -19.15
C GLU A 68 -6.95 -2.96 -17.75
N PHE A 69 -7.38 -4.11 -17.24
CA PHE A 69 -7.89 -4.23 -15.87
C PHE A 69 -6.74 -4.50 -14.90
N TYR A 70 -6.72 -3.75 -13.81
CA TYR A 70 -5.74 -3.87 -12.74
C TYR A 70 -6.45 -4.21 -11.43
N GLU A 71 -5.91 -5.19 -10.71
CA GLU A 71 -6.33 -5.56 -9.36
C GLU A 71 -5.27 -5.09 -8.35
N LEU A 72 -5.73 -4.55 -7.23
CA LEU A 72 -4.89 -4.16 -6.11
C LEU A 72 -5.47 -4.74 -4.82
N SER A 73 -4.61 -5.25 -3.95
CA SER A 73 -4.99 -5.64 -2.60
C SER A 73 -4.35 -4.66 -1.62
N SER A 74 -5.18 -3.96 -0.84
CA SER A 74 -4.72 -3.03 0.19
C SER A 74 -5.07 -3.58 1.57
N SER A 75 -4.06 -3.64 2.44
CA SER A 75 -4.13 -4.27 3.76
C SER A 75 -3.72 -3.26 4.82
N ASN A 76 -4.63 -2.39 5.27
CA ASN A 76 -4.29 -1.47 6.38
C ASN A 76 -5.50 -0.83 7.06
N LEU A 77 -6.59 -1.57 7.25
CA LEU A 77 -7.51 -1.20 8.32
C LEU A 77 -7.20 -2.05 9.55
N SER A 78 -6.83 -1.35 10.62
CA SER A 78 -6.74 -1.87 11.98
C SER A 78 -7.88 -2.84 12.24
N ARG A 79 -7.60 -3.92 12.97
CA ARG A 79 -8.60 -4.92 13.39
C ARG A 79 -9.81 -4.28 14.12
N GLN A 80 -9.66 -3.04 14.59
CA GLN A 80 -10.67 -2.27 15.30
C GLN A 80 -11.62 -1.46 14.40
N LEU A 81 -11.35 -1.33 13.10
CA LEU A 81 -12.21 -0.57 12.19
C LEU A 81 -13.35 -1.46 11.68
N ASP A 82 -14.45 -1.48 12.43
CA ASP A 82 -15.68 -2.18 12.02
C ASP A 82 -16.35 -1.57 10.78
N VAL A 83 -15.88 -0.38 10.40
CA VAL A 83 -16.45 0.46 9.34
C VAL A 83 -16.11 0.00 7.94
N SER A 84 -15.27 -1.04 7.80
CA SER A 84 -14.72 -1.44 6.50
C SER A 84 -15.79 -1.88 5.49
N SER A 85 -16.92 -2.40 5.97
CA SER A 85 -18.06 -2.80 5.15
C SER A 85 -18.71 -1.62 4.44
N ASN A 86 -18.64 -0.42 5.02
CA ASN A 86 -19.20 0.80 4.45
C ASN A 86 -18.42 1.28 3.20
N PHE A 87 -17.17 0.82 3.03
CA PHE A 87 -16.40 1.13 1.82
C PHE A 87 -16.71 0.20 0.64
N TYR A 88 -17.53 -0.84 0.84
CA TYR A 88 -17.86 -1.80 -0.22
C TYR A 88 -18.56 -1.10 -1.41
N GLN A 89 -18.09 -1.38 -2.63
CA GLN A 89 -18.54 -0.76 -3.88
C GLN A 89 -18.32 0.75 -4.01
N LEU A 90 -17.63 1.39 -3.07
CA LEU A 90 -17.23 2.79 -3.21
C LEU A 90 -15.96 2.91 -4.06
N TRP A 91 -15.79 4.11 -4.60
CA TRP A 91 -14.68 4.48 -5.49
C TRP A 91 -13.66 5.31 -4.73
N PHE A 92 -12.44 4.80 -4.63
CA PHE A 92 -11.32 5.51 -4.00
C PHE A 92 -10.27 5.88 -5.02
N THR A 93 -9.44 6.84 -4.66
CA THR A 93 -8.26 7.14 -5.45
C THR A 93 -7.24 6.02 -5.25
N ALA A 94 -6.57 5.61 -6.31
CA ALA A 94 -5.44 4.69 -6.26
C ALA A 94 -4.28 5.27 -7.07
N VAL A 95 -3.07 4.88 -6.73
CA VAL A 95 -1.86 5.21 -7.48
C VAL A 95 -1.39 3.97 -8.19
N LEU A 96 -1.32 4.06 -9.51
CA LEU A 96 -0.72 3.10 -10.40
C LEU A 96 0.74 3.48 -10.63
N GLU A 97 1.60 2.48 -10.52
CA GLU A 97 2.97 2.57 -11.00
C GLU A 97 3.07 1.90 -12.38
N LYS A 98 3.36 2.70 -13.41
CA LYS A 98 3.45 2.20 -14.78
C LYS A 98 4.57 1.15 -14.89
N GLY A 99 4.20 -0.05 -15.34
CA GLY A 99 5.13 -1.18 -15.53
C GLY A 99 5.41 -1.99 -14.27
N ASN A 100 4.77 -1.68 -13.13
CA ASN A 100 4.91 -2.46 -11.90
C ASN A 100 3.59 -2.46 -11.10
N PRO A 101 2.62 -3.29 -11.51
CA PRO A 101 1.28 -3.31 -10.92
C PRO A 101 1.27 -3.81 -9.46
N GLU A 102 2.28 -4.59 -9.03
CA GLU A 102 2.39 -5.04 -7.64
C GLU A 102 2.63 -3.89 -6.65
N ASN A 103 3.08 -2.73 -7.14
CA ASN A 103 3.32 -1.56 -6.31
C ASN A 103 2.13 -0.63 -6.18
N ASN A 104 1.02 -0.92 -6.86
CA ASN A 104 -0.20 -0.12 -6.79
C ASN A 104 -0.70 0.03 -5.36
N ARG A 105 -1.20 1.21 -5.01
CA ARG A 105 -1.73 1.48 -3.66
C ARG A 105 -3.06 2.22 -3.74
N MET A 106 -3.98 1.86 -2.86
CA MET A 106 -5.18 2.66 -2.64
C MET A 106 -4.87 3.82 -1.70
N LEU A 107 -5.43 4.98 -2.02
CA LEU A 107 -5.39 6.19 -1.20
C LEU A 107 -6.81 6.41 -0.66
N ILE A 108 -6.95 6.29 0.65
CA ILE A 108 -8.19 6.66 1.35
C ILE A 108 -7.85 7.88 2.19
N PHE A 109 -8.51 8.99 1.89
CA PHE A 109 -8.24 10.26 2.54
C PHE A 109 -9.17 10.45 3.74
N ASP A 110 -8.85 11.44 4.58
CA ASP A 110 -9.71 11.92 5.66
C ASP A 110 -11.13 12.26 5.20
N ASP A 111 -11.27 12.94 4.05
CA ASP A 111 -12.56 13.32 3.49
C ASP A 111 -13.45 12.10 3.23
N ASP A 112 -12.86 10.96 2.84
CA ASP A 112 -13.59 9.71 2.61
C ASP A 112 -14.18 9.14 3.91
N PHE A 113 -13.46 9.29 5.03
CA PHE A 113 -13.94 8.88 6.36
C PHE A 113 -14.97 9.86 6.91
N GLN A 114 -14.75 11.16 6.75
CA GLN A 114 -15.70 12.19 7.18
C GLN A 114 -17.04 12.05 6.45
N ASN A 115 -17.04 11.76 5.14
CA ASN A 115 -18.24 11.49 4.36
C ASN A 115 -19.05 10.30 4.87
N LEU A 116 -18.40 9.35 5.54
CA LEU A 116 -19.03 8.18 6.14
C LEU A 116 -19.32 8.35 7.64
N GLY A 117 -18.98 9.51 8.22
CA GLY A 117 -19.18 9.80 9.64
C GLY A 117 -18.18 9.10 10.58
N PHE A 118 -16.99 8.77 10.07
CA PHE A 118 -15.95 8.08 10.84
C PHE A 118 -14.72 8.96 11.07
N GLU A 119 -14.00 8.68 12.15
CA GLU A 119 -12.71 9.31 12.43
C GLU A 119 -11.64 8.73 11.50
N TYR A 120 -10.75 9.61 11.02
CA TYR A 120 -9.67 9.22 10.13
C TYR A 120 -8.55 8.54 10.94
N PRO A 121 -8.16 7.29 10.60
CA PRO A 121 -7.18 6.56 11.41
C PRO A 121 -5.73 6.98 11.09
N ASP A 122 -4.91 7.12 12.13
CA ASP A 122 -3.47 7.46 12.03
C ASP A 122 -2.69 6.53 11.07
N SER A 123 -3.10 5.27 10.95
CA SER A 123 -2.46 4.29 10.06
C SER A 123 -2.57 4.65 8.57
N LEU A 124 -3.44 5.60 8.21
CA LEU A 124 -3.62 6.07 6.84
C LEU A 124 -3.02 7.46 6.58
N SER A 125 -2.50 8.15 7.59
CA SER A 125 -1.87 9.48 7.47
C SER A 125 -0.77 9.57 6.39
N TRP A 126 -0.14 8.45 6.03
CA TRP A 126 0.83 8.41 4.92
C TRP A 126 0.21 8.77 3.57
N THR A 127 -1.11 8.59 3.40
CA THR A 127 -1.85 8.94 2.17
C THR A 127 -2.00 10.44 1.98
N ASP A 128 -1.91 11.24 3.04
CA ASP A 128 -2.05 12.71 2.99
C ASP A 128 -0.97 13.36 2.13
N ASN A 129 0.21 12.72 2.00
CA ASN A 129 1.28 13.13 1.09
C ASN A 129 0.86 13.19 -0.39
N TYR A 130 -0.29 12.59 -0.72
CA TYR A 130 -0.82 12.51 -2.07
C TYR A 130 -2.08 13.37 -2.27
N LYS A 131 -2.60 14.05 -1.23
CA LYS A 131 -3.88 14.79 -1.28
C LYS A 131 -3.86 15.94 -2.29
N ASP A 132 -2.73 16.63 -2.42
CA ASP A 132 -2.56 17.78 -3.33
C ASP A 132 -2.20 17.37 -4.78
N LYS A 133 -2.10 16.07 -5.06
CA LYS A 133 -1.69 15.60 -6.38
C LYS A 133 -2.91 15.50 -7.30
N PRO A 134 -2.81 16.00 -8.55
CA PRO A 134 -3.97 16.04 -9.43
C PRO A 134 -4.36 14.63 -9.87
N THR A 135 -5.60 14.25 -9.60
CA THR A 135 -6.18 13.00 -10.09
C THR A 135 -6.56 13.16 -11.57
N TRP A 136 -5.76 12.60 -12.49
CA TRP A 136 -6.05 12.64 -13.93
C TRP A 136 -6.64 11.35 -14.47
N SER A 137 -7.51 11.49 -15.48
CA SER A 137 -8.15 10.43 -16.29
C SER A 137 -9.20 9.56 -15.58
N PHE A 138 -10.44 10.05 -15.61
CA PHE A 138 -11.62 9.28 -15.24
C PHE A 138 -12.34 8.78 -16.50
N LYS A 139 -12.34 7.48 -16.70
CA LYS A 139 -13.47 6.77 -17.31
C LYS A 139 -13.90 5.73 -16.29
N ILE A 140 -15.11 5.87 -15.73
CA ILE A 140 -15.71 4.79 -14.95
C ILE A 140 -15.80 3.59 -15.89
N PRO A 141 -15.16 2.45 -15.58
CA PRO A 141 -15.48 1.24 -16.31
C PRO A 141 -16.94 0.89 -16.03
N THR A 142 -17.79 1.01 -17.07
CA THR A 142 -19.11 0.38 -17.10
C THR A 142 -18.89 -1.12 -17.16
N PHE A 143 -19.15 -1.79 -16.03
CA PHE A 143 -19.27 -3.25 -15.93
C PHE A 143 -20.71 -3.66 -16.20
#